data_AF-A0A2N1F846-F1
#
_entry.id   AF-A0A2N1F846-F1
#
_cell.length_a   1.000
_cell.length_b   1.000
_cell.length_c   1.000
_cell.angle_alpha   90.00
_cell.angle_beta   90.00
_cell.angle_gamma   90.00
#
_symmetry.space_group_name_H-M   'P 1'
#
loop_
_entity.id
_entity.type
_entity.pdbx_description
1 polymer ?
#
loop_
_entity_poly.entity_id
_entity_poly.type
_entity_poly.pdbx_seq_one_letter_code
_entity_poly.pdbx_strand_id
1 'polypeptide(L)'
;MIKILKKYLVIKWWIPLLLLGVSFILFIKDTILPNTNFSLYLLLFSALILFISSIWQLFKGSKIIGFLQFSVLIIPTLFFGFMIYLFAEMMYKPDSKLALKNIEPVIKEKTDLTIPKEFEILKNLIKHTEEALDSDYSIQLTIKYKEAEEKYITEQILEKMDSKSEKGIWKYCENGFDFEPSENENNRAEPFYFKVDTLSNKIELNLFHL
;
A
#
# COMPACT_ATOMS: atom_id res chain seq x y z
N MET A 1 21.21 39.04 22.29
CA MET A 1 20.86 37.79 21.56
C MET A 1 22.10 37.09 20.98
N ILE A 2 22.87 37.71 20.08
CA ILE A 2 24.03 37.11 19.40
C ILE A 2 25.12 36.58 20.35
N LYS A 3 25.42 37.30 21.44
CA LYS A 3 26.41 36.87 22.46
C LYS A 3 26.02 35.56 23.15
N ILE A 4 24.72 35.37 23.43
CA ILE A 4 24.19 34.17 24.09
C ILE A 4 24.24 32.99 23.11
N LEU A 5 23.78 33.18 21.87
CA LEU A 5 23.84 32.17 20.82
C LEU A 5 25.28 31.67 20.60
N LYS A 6 26.23 32.60 20.47
CA LYS A 6 27.65 32.24 20.30
C LYS A 6 28.19 31.45 21.49
N LYS A 7 27.81 31.81 22.72
CA LYS A 7 28.27 31.11 23.93
C LYS A 7 27.79 29.65 23.98
N TYR A 8 26.54 29.40 23.60
CA TYR A 8 25.90 28.10 23.80
C TYR A 8 25.91 27.20 22.56
N LEU A 9 25.96 27.76 21.33
CA LEU A 9 26.03 26.97 20.10
C LEU A 9 27.47 26.78 19.58
N VAL A 10 28.35 27.78 19.78
CA VAL A 10 29.71 27.76 19.23
C VAL A 10 30.74 27.34 20.28
N ILE A 11 30.74 28.02 21.43
CA ILE A 11 31.74 27.78 22.49
C ILE A 11 31.40 26.50 23.26
N LYS A 12 30.15 26.36 23.72
CA LYS A 12 29.66 25.16 24.39
C LYS A 12 28.92 24.22 23.44
N TRP A 13 29.59 23.84 22.36
CA TRP A 13 29.08 22.98 21.28
C TRP A 13 28.47 21.64 21.74
N TRP A 14 28.79 21.18 22.94
CA TRP A 14 28.23 19.96 23.52
C TRP A 14 26.79 20.13 24.02
N ILE A 15 26.31 21.36 24.26
CA ILE A 15 24.96 21.62 24.79
C ILE A 15 23.85 21.17 23.82
N PRO A 16 23.90 21.49 22.52
CA PRO A 16 22.94 20.95 21.55
C PRO A 16 22.92 19.42 21.49
N LEU A 17 24.07 18.76 21.61
CA LEU A 17 24.17 17.30 21.65
C LEU A 17 23.53 16.72 22.91
N LEU A 18 23.80 17.33 24.07
CA LEU A 18 23.21 16.91 25.33
C LEU A 18 21.69 17.10 25.32
N LEU A 19 21.21 18.24 24.81
CA LEU A 19 19.78 18.51 24.68
C LEU A 19 19.09 17.44 23.81
N LEU A 20 19.70 17.07 22.68
CA LEU A 20 19.19 15.99 21.83
C LEU A 20 19.16 14.65 22.58
N GLY A 21 20.23 14.29 23.30
CA GLY A 21 20.32 13.05 24.05
C GLY A 21 19.26 12.94 25.16
N VAL A 22 19.05 14.00 25.93
CA VAL A 22 17.99 14.04 26.96
C VAL A 22 16.61 13.92 26.32
N SER A 23 16.37 14.64 25.21
CA SER A 23 15.10 14.59 24.50
C SER A 23 14.81 13.19 23.95
N PHE A 24 15.83 12.49 23.48
CA PHE A 24 15.71 11.12 22.99
C PHE A 24 15.35 10.13 24.10
N ILE A 25 15.96 10.25 25.29
CA ILE A 25 15.61 9.41 26.45
C ILE A 25 14.14 9.62 26.86
N LEU A 26 13.69 10.87 26.89
CA LEU A 26 12.29 11.20 27.19
C LEU A 26 11.34 10.66 26.12
N PHE A 27 11.72 10.73 24.85
CA PHE A 27 10.94 10.18 23.74
C PHE A 27 10.77 8.67 23.83
N ILE A 28 11.83 7.92 24.13
CA ILE A 28 11.74 6.46 24.34
C ILE A 28 10.80 6.14 25.50
N LYS A 29 10.92 6.87 26.62
CA LYS A 29 10.10 6.66 27.80
C LYS A 29 8.62 6.88 27.50
N ASP A 30 8.27 7.97 26.83
CA ASP A 30 6.88 8.29 26.48
C ASP A 30 6.31 7.32 25.44
N THR A 31 7.15 6.72 24.59
CA THR A 31 6.72 5.67 23.66
C THR A 31 6.23 4.42 24.43
N ILE A 32 6.76 4.16 25.63
CA ILE A 32 6.38 3.01 26.48
C ILE A 32 5.15 3.35 27.34
N LEU A 33 5.03 4.59 27.82
CA LEU A 33 3.94 5.07 28.67
C LEU A 33 3.40 6.41 28.14
N PRO A 34 2.57 6.37 27.09
CA PRO A 34 2.12 7.58 26.41
C PRO A 34 1.14 8.35 27.31
N ASN A 35 1.54 9.56 27.72
CA ASN A 35 0.68 10.47 28.46
C ASN A 35 0.48 11.80 27.70
N THR A 36 1.48 12.27 26.93
CA THR A 36 1.41 13.51 26.14
C THR A 36 2.37 13.47 24.93
N ASN A 37 2.18 14.35 23.95
CA ASN A 37 3.09 14.54 22.79
C ASN A 37 4.32 15.42 23.12
N PHE A 38 4.54 15.77 24.38
CA PHE A 38 5.59 16.72 24.79
C PHE A 38 7.00 16.27 24.38
N SER A 39 7.32 14.98 24.58
CA SER A 39 8.64 14.44 24.25
C SER A 39 8.95 14.47 22.75
N LEU A 40 7.96 14.22 21.89
CA LEU A 40 8.12 14.33 20.43
C LEU A 40 8.47 15.78 20.03
N TYR A 41 7.73 16.76 20.55
CA TYR A 41 8.00 18.17 20.27
C TYR A 41 9.37 18.62 20.81
N LEU A 42 9.74 18.15 21.99
CA LEU A 42 11.06 18.42 22.57
C LEU A 42 12.19 17.81 21.72
N LEU A 43 12.00 16.59 21.21
CA LEU A 43 12.95 15.93 20.30
C LEU A 43 13.12 16.73 19.01
N LEU A 44 12.02 17.13 18.36
CA LEU A 44 12.06 17.95 17.15
C LEU A 44 12.74 19.30 17.38
N PHE A 45 12.42 19.96 18.50
CA PHE A 45 13.03 21.24 18.87
C PHE A 45 14.54 21.11 19.12
N SER A 46 14.96 20.07 19.85
CA SER A 46 16.38 19.82 20.11
C SER A 46 17.16 19.47 18.83
N ALA A 47 16.56 18.73 17.90
CA ALA A 47 17.13 18.47 16.58
C ALA A 47 17.31 19.76 15.76
N LEU A 48 16.32 20.66 15.78
CA LEU A 48 16.43 21.97 15.13
C LEU A 48 17.58 22.81 15.72
N ILE A 49 17.73 22.83 17.05
CA ILE A 49 18.86 23.51 17.71
C ILE A 49 20.19 22.89 17.28
N LEU A 50 20.30 21.56 17.21
CA LEU A 50 21.51 20.88 16.77
C LEU A 50 21.84 21.19 15.31
N PHE A 51 20.84 21.26 14.44
CA PHE A 51 21.00 21.64 13.03
C PHE A 51 21.55 23.07 12.89
N ILE A 52 20.94 24.04 13.60
CA ILE A 52 21.40 25.43 13.61
C ILE A 52 22.82 25.52 14.18
N SER A 53 23.11 24.77 15.26
CA SER A 53 24.45 24.67 15.84
C SER A 53 25.46 24.15 14.83
N SER A 54 25.14 23.07 14.11
CA SER A 54 26.01 22.45 13.12
C SER A 54 26.37 23.43 12.01
N ILE A 55 25.38 24.12 11.43
CA ILE A 55 25.59 25.17 10.43
C ILE A 55 26.53 26.24 10.98
N TRP A 56 26.25 26.73 12.19
CA TRP A 56 27.04 27.81 12.78
C TRP A 56 28.48 27.39 13.05
N GLN A 57 28.72 26.12 13.43
CA GLN A 57 30.06 25.58 13.62
C GLN A 57 30.86 25.42 12.34
N LEU A 58 30.20 25.13 11.21
CA LEU A 58 30.86 25.08 9.92
C LEU A 58 31.40 26.45 9.48
N PHE A 59 30.70 27.54 9.81
CA PHE A 59 31.09 28.90 9.39
C PHE A 59 31.94 29.68 10.41
N LYS A 60 31.65 29.56 11.71
CA LYS A 60 32.21 30.43 12.75
C LYS A 60 32.93 29.69 13.87
N GLY A 61 32.97 28.35 13.84
CA GLY A 61 33.64 27.54 14.85
C GLY A 61 34.52 26.46 14.24
N SER A 62 34.52 25.28 14.87
CA SER A 62 35.30 24.15 14.37
C SER A 62 34.49 23.36 13.34
N LYS A 63 35.02 23.28 12.11
CA LYS A 63 34.43 22.50 11.02
C LYS A 63 34.24 21.03 11.41
N ILE A 64 35.20 20.44 12.12
CA ILE A 64 35.14 19.04 12.60
C ILE A 64 33.94 18.84 13.52
N ILE A 65 33.70 19.78 14.44
CA ILE A 65 32.57 19.71 15.36
C ILE A 65 31.25 19.91 14.59
N GLY A 66 31.22 20.81 13.62
CA GLY A 66 30.07 21.00 12.74
C GLY A 66 29.69 19.71 12.00
N PHE A 67 30.68 19.01 11.42
CA PHE A 67 30.46 17.70 10.78
C PHE A 67 30.01 16.63 11.79
N LEU A 68 30.61 16.56 12.98
CA LEU A 68 30.18 15.63 14.02
C LEU A 68 28.71 15.83 14.40
N GLN A 69 28.30 17.07 14.66
CA GLN A 69 26.91 17.42 14.97
C GLN A 69 25.97 17.08 13.81
N PHE A 70 26.40 17.30 12.57
CA PHE A 70 25.62 16.96 11.38
C PHE A 70 25.44 15.45 11.23
N SER A 71 26.51 14.67 11.42
CA SER A 71 26.47 13.21 11.34
C SER A 71 25.52 12.60 12.36
N VAL A 72 25.52 13.11 13.59
CA VAL A 72 24.60 12.68 14.66
C VAL A 72 23.15 12.93 14.28
N LEU A 73 22.86 14.00 13.52
CA LEU A 73 21.51 14.32 13.07
C LEU A 73 21.10 13.50 11.84
N ILE A 74 21.99 13.31 10.87
CA ILE A 74 21.63 12.71 9.57
C ILE A 74 21.44 11.20 9.63
N ILE A 75 22.22 10.49 10.46
CA ILE A 75 22.16 9.02 10.56
C ILE A 75 20.76 8.55 10.99
N PRO A 76 20.17 9.06 12.09
CA PRO A 76 18.81 8.69 12.46
C PRO A 76 17.78 9.10 11.40
N THR A 77 17.89 10.30 10.83
CA THR A 77 16.94 10.76 9.80
C THR A 77 16.93 9.85 8.58
N LEU A 78 18.10 9.44 8.08
CA LEU A 78 18.20 8.50 6.97
C LEU A 78 17.66 7.12 7.34
N PHE A 79 17.97 6.62 8.54
CA PHE A 79 17.47 5.34 9.02
C PHE A 79 15.94 5.33 9.10
N PHE A 80 15.33 6.32 9.77
CA PHE A 80 13.87 6.42 9.87
C PHE A 80 13.21 6.66 8.51
N GLY A 81 13.81 7.48 7.64
CA GLY A 81 13.33 7.69 6.28
C GLY A 81 13.32 6.39 5.46
N PHE A 82 14.39 5.60 5.56
CA PHE A 82 14.49 4.29 4.90
C PHE A 82 13.47 3.29 5.46
N MET A 83 13.26 3.26 6.78
CA MET A 83 12.24 2.41 7.41
C MET A 83 10.82 2.76 6.94
N ILE A 84 10.48 4.05 6.83
CA ILE A 84 9.19 4.50 6.29
C ILE A 84 9.03 4.06 4.83
N TYR A 85 10.09 4.20 4.02
CA TYR A 85 10.09 3.74 2.63
C TYR A 85 9.81 2.24 2.53
N LEU A 86 10.52 1.40 3.30
CA LEU A 86 10.29 -0.05 3.32
C LEU A 86 8.87 -0.39 3.79
N PHE A 87 8.36 0.31 4.79
CA PHE A 87 7.01 0.07 5.30
C PHE A 87 5.94 0.43 4.27
N ALA A 88 6.11 1.55 3.56
CA ALA A 88 5.23 1.94 2.47
C ALA A 88 5.25 0.90 1.34
N GLU A 89 6.43 0.39 0.97
CA GLU A 89 6.55 -0.67 -0.04
C GLU A 89 5.82 -1.97 0.39
N MET A 90 5.92 -2.34 1.67
CA MET A 90 5.18 -3.49 2.21
C MET A 90 3.66 -3.30 2.19
N MET A 91 3.16 -2.09 2.45
CA MET A 91 1.71 -1.82 2.41
C MET A 91 1.16 -1.67 0.99
N TYR A 92 1.99 -1.25 0.03
CA TYR A 92 1.53 -0.98 -1.34
C TYR A 92 1.62 -2.18 -2.27
N LYS A 93 2.24 -3.29 -1.86
CA LYS A 93 2.28 -4.51 -2.66
C LYS A 93 1.05 -5.36 -2.34
N PRO A 94 -0.05 -5.31 -3.14
CA PRO A 94 -1.14 -6.26 -2.97
C PRO A 94 -0.52 -7.64 -3.13
N ASP A 95 -0.66 -8.48 -2.11
CA ASP A 95 -0.11 -9.83 -2.13
C ASP A 95 -0.89 -10.63 -3.17
N SER A 96 -0.40 -10.59 -4.41
CA SER A 96 -1.06 -11.10 -5.61
C SER A 96 -1.57 -12.55 -5.46
N LYS A 97 -0.86 -13.36 -4.68
CA LYS A 97 -1.25 -14.73 -4.33
C LYS A 97 -2.40 -14.77 -3.31
N LEU A 98 -2.40 -13.87 -2.34
CA LEU A 98 -3.45 -13.77 -1.32
C LEU A 98 -4.76 -13.25 -1.92
N ALA A 99 -4.68 -12.23 -2.78
CA ALA A 99 -5.82 -11.71 -3.52
C ALA A 99 -6.42 -12.77 -4.45
N LEU A 100 -5.58 -13.57 -5.13
CA LEU A 100 -6.07 -14.65 -6.00
C LEU A 100 -6.80 -15.76 -5.24
N LYS A 101 -6.23 -16.23 -4.12
CA LYS A 101 -6.85 -17.26 -3.28
C LYS A 101 -8.27 -16.86 -2.83
N ASN A 102 -8.51 -15.55 -2.71
CA ASN A 102 -9.81 -15.02 -2.36
C ASN A 102 -10.72 -14.80 -3.59
N ILE A 103 -10.18 -14.54 -4.79
CA ILE A 103 -10.98 -14.22 -5.99
C ILE A 103 -11.36 -15.46 -6.82
N GLU A 104 -10.53 -16.51 -6.88
CA GLU A 104 -10.89 -17.75 -7.60
C GLU A 104 -12.20 -18.39 -7.08
N PRO A 105 -12.43 -18.48 -5.75
CA PRO A 105 -13.72 -18.90 -5.20
C PRO A 105 -14.86 -17.97 -5.63
N VAL A 106 -14.65 -16.65 -5.65
CA VAL A 106 -15.68 -15.67 -6.03
C VAL A 106 -16.07 -15.83 -7.50
N ILE A 107 -15.11 -15.97 -8.41
CA ILE A 107 -15.39 -16.18 -9.84
C ILE A 107 -16.14 -17.49 -10.06
N LYS A 108 -15.72 -18.56 -9.38
CA LYS A 108 -16.41 -19.86 -9.44
C LYS A 108 -17.80 -19.79 -8.84
N GLU A 109 -17.98 -19.08 -7.73
CA GLU A 109 -19.27 -18.89 -7.08
C GLU A 109 -20.22 -18.08 -7.97
N LYS A 110 -19.75 -17.03 -8.65
CA LYS A 110 -20.60 -16.15 -9.46
C LYS A 110 -20.86 -16.64 -10.89
N THR A 111 -19.92 -17.36 -11.52
CA THR A 111 -19.96 -17.68 -12.97
C THR A 111 -19.79 -19.16 -13.32
N ASP A 112 -19.53 -20.02 -12.33
CA ASP A 112 -19.09 -21.42 -12.48
C ASP A 112 -17.75 -21.61 -13.21
N LEU A 113 -17.09 -20.56 -13.72
CA LEU A 113 -15.83 -20.69 -14.46
C LEU A 113 -14.67 -21.05 -13.54
N THR A 114 -13.87 -22.04 -13.95
CA THR A 114 -12.59 -22.34 -13.28
C THR A 114 -11.46 -21.67 -14.05
N ILE A 115 -10.75 -20.77 -13.39
CA ILE A 115 -9.61 -20.03 -13.97
C ILE A 115 -8.41 -20.99 -14.09
N PRO A 116 -7.62 -20.91 -15.17
CA PRO A 116 -6.37 -21.67 -15.27
C PRO A 116 -5.41 -21.34 -14.13
N LYS A 117 -4.50 -22.27 -13.81
CA LYS A 117 -3.49 -22.05 -12.75
C LYS A 117 -2.36 -21.12 -13.19
N GLU A 118 -2.13 -21.03 -14.50
CA GLU A 118 -1.05 -20.23 -15.09
C GLU A 118 -1.62 -19.01 -15.83
N PHE A 119 -1.49 -17.84 -15.21
CA PHE A 119 -1.87 -16.55 -15.79
C PHE A 119 -1.04 -15.42 -15.17
N GLU A 120 -1.06 -14.27 -15.81
CA GLU A 120 -0.44 -13.03 -15.36
C GLU A 120 -1.53 -12.06 -14.86
N ILE A 121 -1.33 -11.45 -13.69
CA ILE A 121 -2.27 -10.44 -13.18
C ILE A 121 -1.88 -9.09 -13.79
N LEU A 122 -2.74 -8.56 -14.65
CA LEU A 122 -2.53 -7.25 -15.28
C LEU A 122 -3.06 -6.10 -14.41
N LYS A 123 -4.17 -6.33 -13.71
CA LYS A 123 -4.82 -5.33 -12.86
C LYS A 123 -5.49 -6.02 -11.68
N ASN A 124 -5.25 -5.52 -10.47
CA ASN A 124 -5.90 -5.99 -9.26
C ASN A 124 -6.07 -4.80 -8.33
N LEU A 125 -7.27 -4.19 -8.35
CA LEU A 125 -7.60 -3.03 -7.54
C LEU A 125 -8.80 -3.40 -6.67
N ILE A 126 -8.65 -3.18 -5.36
CA ILE A 126 -9.74 -3.22 -4.39
C ILE A 126 -9.84 -1.80 -3.85
N LYS A 127 -11.00 -1.16 -4.03
CA LYS A 127 -11.28 0.17 -3.47
C LYS A 127 -12.40 0.03 -2.44
N HIS A 128 -12.14 0.51 -1.24
CA HIS A 128 -13.16 0.69 -0.21
C HIS A 128 -13.68 2.13 -0.26
N THR A 129 -14.98 2.31 -0.10
CA THR A 129 -15.63 3.61 -0.31
C THR A 129 -15.81 4.41 0.97
N GLU A 130 -15.66 3.83 2.17
CA GLU A 130 -15.57 4.57 3.44
C GLU A 130 -14.52 4.02 4.42
N GLU A 131 -14.22 4.81 5.47
CA GLU A 131 -13.18 4.58 6.50
C GLU A 131 -13.40 3.33 7.38
N ALA A 132 -14.47 2.57 7.16
CA ALA A 132 -14.75 1.30 7.82
C ALA A 132 -14.46 0.12 6.87
N LEU A 133 -13.69 -0.86 7.34
CA LEU A 133 -13.31 -2.08 6.62
C LEU A 133 -14.50 -2.91 6.05
N ASP A 134 -15.72 -2.64 6.52
CA ASP A 134 -16.97 -3.32 6.12
C ASP A 134 -17.91 -2.46 5.25
N SER A 135 -17.43 -1.31 4.75
CA SER A 135 -18.21 -0.42 3.87
C SER A 135 -17.94 -0.68 2.38
N ASP A 136 -18.94 -0.40 1.55
CA ASP A 136 -19.00 -0.50 0.08
C ASP A 136 -17.64 -0.68 -0.58
N TYR A 137 -17.47 -1.74 -1.34
CA TYR A 137 -16.20 -2.05 -1.98
C TYR A 137 -16.37 -2.33 -3.46
N SER A 138 -15.33 -2.01 -4.24
CA SER A 138 -15.25 -2.41 -5.65
C SER A 138 -13.97 -3.20 -5.90
N ILE A 139 -14.12 -4.34 -6.59
CA ILE A 139 -13.03 -5.20 -7.04
C ILE A 139 -12.94 -5.07 -8.55
N GLN A 140 -11.74 -4.75 -9.02
CA GLN A 140 -11.42 -4.74 -10.44
C GLN A 140 -10.20 -5.62 -10.70
N LEU A 141 -10.44 -6.78 -11.29
CA LEU A 141 -9.44 -7.77 -11.64
C LEU A 141 -9.38 -7.93 -13.16
N THR A 142 -8.17 -7.85 -13.71
CA THR A 142 -7.87 -8.27 -15.08
C THR A 142 -6.69 -9.22 -15.04
N ILE A 143 -6.89 -10.43 -15.53
CA ILE A 143 -5.84 -11.44 -15.67
C ILE A 143 -5.64 -11.76 -17.15
N LYS A 144 -4.43 -12.17 -17.50
CA LYS A 144 -4.06 -12.67 -18.82
C LYS A 144 -3.66 -14.13 -18.72
N TYR A 145 -4.44 -15.01 -19.31
CA TYR A 145 -4.12 -16.44 -19.34
C TYR A 145 -3.16 -16.75 -20.51
N LYS A 146 -2.49 -17.90 -20.43
CA LYS A 146 -1.64 -18.39 -21.53
C LYS A 146 -2.52 -18.85 -22.70
N GLU A 147 -2.09 -18.60 -23.93
CA GLU A 147 -2.79 -19.04 -25.15
C GLU A 147 -3.13 -20.54 -25.14
N ALA A 148 -2.24 -21.38 -24.58
CA ALA A 148 -2.48 -22.82 -24.44
C ALA A 148 -3.72 -23.18 -23.59
N GLU A 149 -4.17 -22.28 -22.69
CA GLU A 149 -5.35 -22.45 -21.83
C GLU A 149 -6.64 -21.95 -22.49
N GLU A 150 -6.56 -21.25 -23.63
CA GLU A 150 -7.73 -20.65 -24.30
C GLU A 150 -8.78 -21.69 -24.67
N LYS A 151 -8.32 -22.83 -25.20
CA LYS A 151 -9.20 -23.93 -25.58
C LYS A 151 -9.97 -24.47 -24.37
N TYR A 152 -9.30 -24.65 -23.24
CA TYR A 152 -9.90 -25.14 -22.01
C TYR A 152 -10.94 -24.18 -21.44
N ILE A 153 -10.65 -22.87 -21.46
CA ILE A 153 -11.61 -21.83 -21.02
C ILE A 153 -12.84 -21.80 -21.94
N THR A 154 -12.60 -21.81 -23.25
CA THR A 154 -13.65 -21.72 -24.26
C THR A 154 -14.58 -22.93 -24.20
N GLU A 155 -14.04 -24.16 -24.12
CA GLU A 155 -14.85 -25.38 -24.01
C GLU A 155 -15.74 -25.38 -22.75
N GLN A 156 -15.21 -24.94 -21.60
CA GLN A 156 -16.00 -24.81 -20.37
C GLN A 156 -17.16 -23.82 -20.51
N ILE A 157 -16.94 -22.70 -21.21
CA ILE A 157 -17.99 -21.69 -21.42
C ILE A 157 -19.05 -22.22 -22.36
N LEU A 158 -18.65 -22.86 -23.46
CA LEU A 158 -19.57 -23.45 -24.44
C LEU A 158 -20.46 -24.54 -23.82
N GLU A 159 -19.87 -25.45 -23.03
CA GLU A 159 -20.63 -26.47 -22.29
C GLU A 159 -21.68 -25.83 -21.37
N LYS A 160 -21.32 -24.72 -20.73
CA LYS A 160 -22.22 -23.98 -19.83
C LYS A 160 -23.26 -23.15 -20.56
N MET A 161 -22.98 -22.65 -21.77
CA MET A 161 -23.96 -21.96 -22.62
C MET A 161 -25.13 -22.87 -22.96
N ASP A 162 -24.84 -24.15 -23.20
CA ASP A 162 -25.86 -25.16 -23.52
C ASP A 162 -26.65 -25.60 -22.28
N SER A 163 -26.15 -25.30 -21.08
CA SER A 163 -26.79 -25.62 -19.79
C SER A 163 -27.52 -24.40 -19.20
N LYS A 164 -28.72 -24.57 -18.65
CA LYS A 164 -29.36 -23.51 -17.87
C LYS A 164 -28.70 -23.42 -16.49
N SER A 165 -27.76 -22.50 -16.30
CA SER A 165 -27.22 -22.17 -14.97
C SER A 165 -28.17 -21.23 -14.22
N GLU A 166 -28.35 -21.47 -12.93
CA GLU A 166 -29.12 -20.57 -12.03
C GLU A 166 -28.39 -19.24 -11.78
N LYS A 167 -27.09 -19.17 -12.10
CA LYS A 167 -26.22 -18.00 -11.81
C LYS A 167 -26.25 -16.93 -12.89
N GLY A 168 -26.59 -17.30 -14.13
CA GLY A 168 -26.56 -16.40 -15.28
C GLY A 168 -26.36 -17.14 -16.59
N ILE A 169 -26.20 -16.38 -17.67
CA ILE A 169 -26.10 -16.88 -19.04
C ILE A 169 -24.84 -16.32 -19.68
N TRP A 170 -24.08 -17.20 -20.31
CA TRP A 170 -22.95 -16.82 -21.15
C TRP A 170 -23.46 -16.38 -22.53
N LYS A 171 -22.89 -15.31 -23.08
CA LYS A 171 -23.21 -14.79 -24.42
C LYS A 171 -21.94 -14.57 -25.22
N TYR A 172 -22.02 -14.83 -26.52
CA TYR A 172 -20.96 -14.44 -27.43
C TYR A 172 -20.85 -12.92 -27.53
N CYS A 173 -19.63 -12.43 -27.61
CA CYS A 173 -19.30 -11.06 -28.01
C CYS A 173 -18.22 -11.07 -29.09
N GLU A 174 -17.92 -9.92 -29.67
CA GLU A 174 -17.05 -9.79 -30.85
C GLU A 174 -15.66 -10.43 -30.66
N ASN A 175 -15.13 -10.41 -29.44
CA ASN A 175 -13.80 -10.93 -29.11
C ASN A 175 -13.82 -12.02 -28.01
N GLY A 176 -14.94 -12.70 -27.79
CA GLY A 176 -15.03 -13.76 -26.78
C GLY A 176 -16.43 -13.92 -26.18
N PHE A 177 -16.50 -13.84 -24.84
CA PHE A 177 -17.69 -14.16 -24.07
C PHE A 177 -17.96 -13.16 -22.94
N ASP A 178 -19.21 -12.77 -22.78
CA ASP A 178 -19.69 -11.97 -21.66
C ASP A 178 -20.64 -12.84 -20.80
N PHE A 179 -20.55 -12.71 -19.47
CA PHE A 179 -21.49 -13.35 -18.55
C PHE A 179 -22.57 -12.35 -18.12
N GLU A 180 -23.82 -12.69 -18.40
CA GLU A 180 -24.98 -11.94 -17.92
C GLU A 180 -25.51 -12.59 -16.64
N PRO A 181 -25.37 -11.94 -15.46
CA PRO A 181 -25.80 -12.52 -14.20
C PRO A 181 -27.33 -12.63 -14.11
N SER A 182 -27.82 -13.68 -13.45
CA SER A 182 -29.25 -13.80 -13.14
C SER A 182 -29.68 -12.78 -12.08
N GLU A 183 -30.93 -12.33 -12.14
CA GLU A 183 -31.48 -11.40 -11.15
C GLU A 183 -31.85 -12.10 -9.82
N ASN A 184 -30.84 -12.60 -9.09
CA ASN A 184 -31.02 -13.14 -7.75
C ASN A 184 -30.57 -12.14 -6.67
N GLU A 185 -30.93 -12.38 -5.41
CA GLU A 185 -30.59 -11.48 -4.29
C GLU A 185 -29.08 -11.27 -4.14
N ASN A 186 -28.27 -12.31 -4.33
CA ASN A 186 -26.81 -12.24 -4.23
C ASN A 186 -26.19 -11.34 -5.30
N ASN A 187 -26.69 -11.39 -6.55
CA ASN A 187 -26.22 -10.57 -7.66
C ASN A 187 -26.77 -9.13 -7.58
N ARG A 188 -27.88 -8.92 -6.85
CA ARG A 188 -28.41 -7.57 -6.55
C ARG A 188 -27.61 -6.88 -5.45
N ALA A 189 -27.18 -7.61 -4.43
CA ALA A 189 -26.31 -7.10 -3.36
C ALA A 189 -24.87 -6.86 -3.83
N GLU A 190 -24.41 -7.64 -4.81
CA GLU A 190 -23.07 -7.53 -5.39
C GLU A 190 -23.13 -7.60 -6.92
N PRO A 191 -23.59 -6.54 -7.60
CA PRO A 191 -23.59 -6.50 -9.06
C PRO A 191 -22.16 -6.63 -9.59
N PHE A 192 -22.01 -7.43 -10.64
CA PHE A 192 -20.71 -7.66 -11.25
C PHE A 192 -20.81 -7.76 -12.78
N TYR A 193 -19.69 -7.46 -13.42
CA TYR A 193 -19.43 -7.66 -14.83
C TYR A 193 -18.29 -8.66 -14.98
N PHE A 194 -18.50 -9.69 -15.80
CA PHE A 194 -17.49 -10.70 -16.09
C PHE A 194 -17.37 -10.94 -17.59
N LYS A 195 -16.15 -10.87 -18.10
CA LYS A 195 -15.84 -11.03 -19.53
C LYS A 195 -14.60 -11.87 -19.73
N VAL A 196 -14.63 -12.68 -20.79
CA VAL A 196 -13.49 -13.44 -21.32
C VAL A 196 -13.21 -12.95 -22.73
N ASP A 197 -12.05 -12.35 -22.94
CA ASP A 197 -11.56 -11.90 -24.24
C ASP A 197 -10.55 -12.94 -24.76
N THR A 198 -10.91 -13.62 -25.84
CA THR A 198 -10.08 -14.67 -26.45
C THR A 198 -8.98 -14.09 -27.33
N LEU A 199 -9.22 -12.94 -27.97
CA LEU A 199 -8.24 -12.28 -28.84
C LEU A 199 -7.00 -11.80 -28.08
N SER A 200 -7.19 -11.29 -26.86
CA SER A 200 -6.12 -10.78 -26.00
C SER A 200 -5.74 -11.73 -24.87
N ASN A 201 -6.38 -12.89 -24.80
CA ASN A 201 -6.29 -13.89 -23.74
C ASN A 201 -6.51 -13.30 -22.34
N LYS A 202 -7.55 -12.47 -22.17
CA LYS A 202 -7.84 -11.78 -20.90
C LYS A 202 -9.15 -12.24 -20.27
N ILE A 203 -9.19 -12.22 -18.94
CA ILE A 203 -10.42 -12.35 -18.15
C ILE A 203 -10.54 -11.10 -17.29
N GLU A 204 -11.72 -10.48 -17.33
CA GLU A 204 -12.03 -9.25 -16.61
C GLU A 204 -13.21 -9.49 -15.66
N LEU A 205 -13.01 -9.12 -14.39
CA LEU A 205 -14.04 -9.08 -13.35
C LEU A 205 -14.09 -7.66 -12.79
N ASN A 206 -15.25 -7.03 -12.86
CA ASN A 206 -15.56 -5.82 -12.10
C ASN A 206 -16.75 -6.13 -11.17
N LEU A 207 -16.53 -6.16 -9.87
CA LEU A 207 -17.57 -6.40 -8.87
C LEU A 207 -17.73 -5.16 -8.01
N PHE A 208 -18.98 -4.83 -7.70
CA PHE A 208 -19.34 -3.71 -6.85
C PHE A 208 -20.22 -4.23 -5.73
N HIS A 209 -19.91 -3.84 -4.50
CA HIS A 209 -20.74 -4.02 -3.32
C HIS A 209 -21.16 -2.63 -2.85
N LEU A 210 -22.47 -2.42 -2.78
CA LEU A 210 -23.15 -1.16 -2.47
C LEU A 210 -23.97 -1.29 -1.19
#